data_AF-A0A0A9WRL8-F1
#
_entry.id   AF-A0A0A9WRL8-F1
#
_cell.length_a   1.000
_cell.length_b   1.000
_cell.length_c   1.000
_cell.angle_alpha   90.00
_cell.angle_beta   90.00
_cell.angle_gamma   90.00
#
_symmetry.space_group_name_H-M   'P 1'
#
loop_
_entity.id
_entity.type
_entity.pdbx_description
1 polymer ?
#
loop_
_entity_poly.entity_id
_entity_poly.type
_entity_poly.pdbx_seq_one_letter_code
_entity_poly.pdbx_strand_id
1 'polypeptide(L)'
;MKVLLILSAVVGVTFSATAFAPAHGKYCYYQKQLINIGEKYYPPGECMEITCEGTKDEAKMALYLTCPPAPMTDSKDFVIVERRELKYPKCCPTLSRNIEHESPPQYEEDSINDIPNDRK
;
A
#
# COMPACT_ATOMS: atom_id res chain seq x y z
N MET A 1 11.49 -8.17 77.01
CA MET A 1 10.83 -8.34 75.70
C MET A 1 11.59 -7.48 74.69
N LYS A 2 12.43 -8.09 73.85
CA LYS A 2 13.28 -7.38 72.87
C LYS A 2 13.07 -8.00 71.49
N VAL A 3 12.42 -7.20 70.64
CA VAL A 3 12.69 -6.90 69.22
C VAL A 3 13.15 -8.06 68.32
N LEU A 4 12.41 -8.33 67.23
CA LEU A 4 12.90 -8.07 65.86
C LEU A 4 11.84 -8.41 64.80
N LEU A 5 11.34 -7.34 64.18
CA LEU A 5 10.72 -7.30 62.86
C LEU A 5 11.75 -7.76 61.81
N ILE A 6 11.41 -8.75 60.98
CA ILE A 6 12.12 -9.04 59.74
C ILE A 6 11.03 -9.09 58.66
N LEU A 7 10.74 -7.97 57.99
CA LEU A 7 11.31 -7.61 56.68
C LEU A 7 11.31 -8.78 55.70
N SER A 8 10.15 -9.08 55.13
CA SER A 8 10.05 -9.86 53.89
C SER A 8 9.46 -8.98 52.79
N ALA A 9 10.30 -8.08 52.28
CA ALA A 9 10.07 -7.39 51.02
C ALA A 9 10.42 -8.37 49.89
N VAL A 10 9.43 -9.14 49.44
CA VAL A 10 9.56 -9.96 48.24
C VAL A 10 9.44 -9.02 47.04
N VAL A 11 10.59 -8.52 46.58
CA VAL A 11 10.70 -7.84 45.28
C VAL A 11 10.62 -8.93 44.22
N GLY A 12 9.41 -9.21 43.73
CA GLY A 12 9.18 -10.04 42.56
C GLY A 12 9.65 -9.30 41.32
N VAL A 13 10.89 -9.54 40.90
CA VAL A 13 11.43 -9.03 39.63
C VAL A 13 10.73 -9.81 38.50
N THR A 14 9.69 -9.25 37.92
CA THR A 14 9.11 -9.78 36.69
C THR A 14 10.03 -9.40 35.54
N PHE A 15 10.92 -10.31 35.15
CA PHE A 15 11.66 -10.19 33.90
C PHE A 15 10.65 -10.28 32.75
N SER A 16 10.20 -9.14 32.26
CA SER A 16 9.57 -9.03 30.94
C SER A 16 10.64 -9.35 29.91
N ALA A 17 10.82 -10.64 29.61
CA ALA A 17 11.51 -11.06 28.40
C ALA A 17 10.70 -10.54 27.21
N THR A 18 11.02 -9.33 26.75
CA THR A 18 10.75 -8.97 25.37
C THR A 18 11.64 -9.89 24.56
N ALA A 19 11.04 -10.99 24.08
CA ALA A 19 11.67 -11.84 23.09
C ALA A 19 11.80 -11.04 21.79
N PHE A 20 12.78 -10.13 21.72
CA PHE A 20 13.41 -9.79 20.47
C PHE A 20 14.17 -11.05 20.07
N ALA A 21 13.47 -11.95 19.38
CA ALA A 21 14.09 -13.09 18.75
C ALA A 21 15.24 -12.54 17.89
N PRO A 22 16.49 -12.96 18.10
CA PRO A 22 17.57 -12.59 17.20
C PRO A 22 17.16 -13.06 15.80
N ALA A 23 17.25 -12.18 14.82
CA ALA A 23 16.95 -12.48 13.42
C ALA A 23 18.02 -13.41 12.82
N HIS A 24 18.14 -14.63 13.36
CA HIS A 24 18.84 -15.74 12.73
C HIS A 24 17.90 -16.35 11.69
N GLY A 25 17.72 -15.65 10.57
CA GLY A 25 16.79 -16.07 9.54
C GLY A 25 17.36 -15.79 8.16
N LYS A 26 17.26 -16.77 7.26
CA LYS A 26 17.54 -16.61 5.82
C LYS A 26 16.42 -15.87 5.08
N TYR A 27 15.54 -15.21 5.82
CA TYR A 27 14.26 -14.69 5.36
C TYR A 27 13.80 -13.51 6.21
N CYS A 28 13.03 -12.62 5.59
CA CYS A 28 12.34 -11.54 6.26
C CYS A 28 10.92 -11.96 6.64
N TYR A 29 10.39 -11.41 7.74
CA TYR A 29 9.02 -11.67 8.19
C TYR A 29 8.20 -10.38 8.17
N TYR A 30 7.13 -10.34 7.37
CA TYR A 30 6.18 -9.22 7.32
C TYR A 30 4.75 -9.73 7.52
N GLN A 31 4.03 -9.26 8.55
CA GLN A 31 2.63 -9.66 8.84
C GLN A 31 2.39 -11.19 8.76
N LYS A 32 3.29 -11.99 9.36
CA LYS A 32 3.29 -13.47 9.32
C LYS A 32 3.66 -14.10 7.97
N GLN A 33 3.96 -13.29 6.95
CA GLN A 33 4.48 -13.77 5.66
C GLN A 33 6.01 -13.85 5.69
N LEU A 34 6.54 -14.98 5.22
CA LEU A 34 7.96 -15.20 5.00
C LEU A 34 8.34 -14.75 3.58
N ILE A 35 9.39 -13.94 3.47
CA ILE A 35 9.90 -13.38 2.22
C ILE A 35 11.38 -13.78 2.10
N ASN A 36 11.77 -14.46 1.02
CA ASN A 36 13.16 -14.86 0.86
C ASN A 36 14.05 -13.67 0.49
N ILE A 37 15.35 -13.79 0.75
CA ILE A 37 16.35 -12.79 0.35
C ILE A 37 16.30 -12.61 -1.19
N GLY A 38 16.23 -11.36 -1.63
CA GLY A 38 16.13 -10.97 -3.02
C GLY A 38 14.71 -11.01 -3.58
N GLU A 39 13.73 -11.49 -2.82
CA GLU A 39 12.34 -11.50 -3.26
C GLU A 39 11.63 -10.17 -2.97
N LYS A 40 10.70 -9.85 -3.88
CA LYS A 40 9.75 -8.76 -3.75
C LYS A 40 8.41 -9.30 -3.28
N TYR A 41 7.85 -8.69 -2.26
CA TYR A 41 6.54 -9.00 -1.73
C TYR A 41 5.60 -7.81 -1.87
N TYR A 42 4.34 -8.09 -2.22
CA TYR A 42 3.28 -7.11 -2.39
C TYR A 42 2.14 -7.48 -1.44
N PRO A 43 2.03 -6.81 -0.27
CA PRO A 43 1.03 -7.16 0.72
C PRO A 43 -0.39 -6.95 0.18
N PRO A 44 -1.32 -7.89 0.42
CA PRO A 44 -2.69 -7.74 -0.04
C PRO A 44 -3.38 -6.57 0.67
N GLY A 45 -4.04 -5.70 -0.10
CA GLY A 45 -4.74 -4.53 0.42
C GLY A 45 -3.86 -3.31 0.70
N GLU A 46 -2.54 -3.42 0.56
CA GLU A 46 -1.60 -2.31 0.71
C GLU A 46 -0.91 -2.01 -0.62
N CYS A 47 -0.83 -0.72 -0.98
CA CYS A 47 -0.08 -0.31 -2.17
C CYS A 47 1.39 -0.04 -1.84
N MET A 48 2.14 -1.12 -1.64
CA MET A 48 3.58 -1.04 -1.39
C MET A 48 4.32 -2.26 -1.94
N GLU A 49 5.63 -2.11 -2.10
CA GLU A 49 6.58 -3.18 -2.40
C GLU A 49 7.57 -3.31 -1.25
N ILE A 50 7.76 -4.53 -0.77
CA ILE A 50 8.74 -4.87 0.27
C ILE A 50 9.80 -5.74 -0.37
N THR A 51 11.07 -5.34 -0.24
CA THR A 51 12.21 -6.17 -0.66
C THR A 51 12.99 -6.63 0.57
N CYS A 52 13.21 -7.93 0.65
CA CYS A 52 14.10 -8.52 1.65
C CYS A 52 15.52 -8.55 1.07
N GLU A 53 16.50 -7.96 1.76
CA GLU A 53 17.92 -8.14 1.40
C GLU A 53 18.68 -8.74 2.56
N GLY A 54 19.76 -9.43 2.26
CA GLY A 54 20.51 -10.12 3.28
C GLY A 54 21.66 -10.90 2.69
N THR A 55 22.44 -11.48 3.59
CA THR A 55 23.42 -12.50 3.28
C THR A 55 22.89 -13.87 3.73
N LYS A 56 23.64 -14.94 3.47
CA LYS A 56 23.23 -16.31 3.84
C LYS A 56 22.97 -16.50 5.35
N ASP A 57 23.49 -15.60 6.18
CA ASP A 57 23.46 -15.70 7.64
C ASP A 57 22.61 -14.62 8.31
N GLU A 58 22.21 -13.58 7.57
CA GLU A 58 21.45 -12.44 8.09
C GLU A 58 20.54 -11.85 7.00
N ALA A 59 19.22 -11.92 7.22
CA ALA A 59 18.23 -11.24 6.39
C ALA A 59 17.66 -10.02 7.12
N LYS A 60 17.50 -8.92 6.39
CA LYS A 60 16.88 -7.68 6.86
C LYS A 60 15.90 -7.15 5.84
N MET A 61 14.84 -6.50 6.32
CA MET A 61 13.98 -5.71 5.44
C MET A 61 14.79 -4.53 4.93
N ALA A 62 15.00 -4.50 3.63
CA ALA A 62 15.93 -3.58 3.02
C ALA A 62 15.23 -2.36 2.45
N LEU A 63 14.05 -2.57 1.86
CA LEU A 63 13.36 -1.53 1.15
C LEU A 63 11.85 -1.65 1.30
N TYR A 64 11.25 -0.52 1.67
CA TYR A 64 9.82 -0.28 1.62
C TYR A 64 9.58 0.81 0.58
N LEU A 65 8.94 0.44 -0.53
CA LEU A 65 8.48 1.41 -1.52
C LEU A 65 7.00 1.63 -1.32
N THR A 66 6.65 2.85 -0.93
CA THR A 66 5.27 3.32 -0.82
C THR A 66 4.96 4.30 -1.94
N CYS A 67 3.68 4.57 -2.13
CA CYS A 67 3.27 5.60 -3.07
C CYS A 67 3.77 6.98 -2.62
N PRO A 68 4.09 7.86 -3.58
CA PRO A 68 4.25 9.27 -3.27
C PRO A 68 2.95 9.83 -2.68
N PRO A 69 3.01 10.98 -1.99
CA PRO A 69 1.81 11.69 -1.56
C PRO A 69 0.84 11.86 -2.72
N ALA A 70 -0.45 11.62 -2.47
CA ALA A 70 -1.47 11.77 -3.49
C ALA A 70 -1.44 13.21 -4.04
N PRO A 71 -1.63 13.38 -5.37
CA PRO A 71 -1.72 14.71 -5.94
C PRO A 71 -2.94 15.44 -5.38
N MET A 72 -2.75 16.67 -4.93
CA MET A 72 -3.82 17.54 -4.48
C MET A 72 -4.37 18.34 -5.68
N THR A 73 -5.69 18.46 -5.77
CA THR A 73 -6.38 19.31 -6.76
C THR A 73 -7.61 19.94 -6.13
N ASP A 74 -7.83 21.21 -6.39
CA ASP A 74 -9.08 21.91 -6.05
C ASP A 74 -10.07 21.91 -7.24
N SER A 75 -9.63 21.44 -8.41
CA SER A 75 -10.49 21.34 -9.60
C SER A 75 -11.43 20.14 -9.50
N LYS A 76 -12.70 20.39 -9.84
CA LYS A 76 -13.75 19.36 -9.96
C LYS A 76 -13.60 18.49 -11.22
N ASP A 77 -12.75 18.92 -12.16
CA ASP A 77 -12.50 18.23 -13.42
C ASP A 77 -11.59 17.01 -13.23
N PHE A 78 -11.09 16.80 -12.02
CA PHE A 78 -10.15 15.74 -11.71
C PHE A 78 -10.58 14.97 -10.46
N VAL A 79 -10.44 13.66 -10.55
CA VAL A 79 -10.67 12.73 -9.43
C VAL A 79 -9.39 11.97 -9.14
N ILE A 80 -9.15 11.70 -7.86
CA ILE A 80 -8.06 10.83 -7.44
C ILE A 80 -8.55 9.39 -7.57
N VAL A 81 -7.88 8.60 -8.41
CA VAL A 81 -8.20 7.20 -8.64
C VAL A 81 -7.16 6.32 -7.96
N GLU A 82 -7.61 5.46 -7.05
CA GLU A 82 -6.82 4.39 -6.43
C GLU A 82 -7.23 3.04 -7.05
N ARG A 83 -6.24 2.17 -7.32
CA ARG A 83 -6.46 0.84 -7.92
C ARG A 83 -5.86 -0.25 -7.04
N ARG A 84 -6.48 -0.50 -5.88
CA ARG A 84 -5.94 -1.39 -4.83
C ARG A 84 -5.84 -2.86 -5.24
N GLU A 85 -6.49 -3.23 -6.33
CA GLU A 85 -6.40 -4.54 -6.98
C GLU A 85 -5.08 -4.76 -7.74
N LEU A 86 -4.35 -3.69 -8.04
CA LEU A 86 -3.07 -3.75 -8.73
C LEU A 86 -1.90 -3.81 -7.74
N LYS A 87 -0.74 -4.25 -8.23
CA LYS A 87 0.52 -4.23 -7.46
C LYS A 87 1.18 -2.86 -7.55
N TYR A 88 2.00 -2.52 -6.56
CA TYR A 88 2.87 -1.35 -6.62
C TYR A 88 3.76 -1.41 -7.88
N PRO A 89 4.02 -0.28 -8.56
CA PRO A 89 3.53 1.08 -8.30
C PRO A 89 2.16 1.39 -8.94
N LYS A 90 1.52 0.44 -9.62
CA LYS A 90 0.29 0.68 -10.41
C LYS A 90 -0.95 0.93 -9.57
N CYS A 91 -0.95 0.52 -8.32
CA CYS A 91 -2.04 0.82 -7.38
C CYS A 91 -1.98 2.23 -6.78
N CYS A 92 -0.93 3.02 -7.08
CA CYS A 92 -0.75 4.32 -6.47
C CYS A 92 -1.83 5.33 -6.91
N PRO A 93 -2.21 6.28 -6.03
CA PRO A 93 -3.18 7.30 -6.37
C PRO A 93 -2.70 8.12 -7.56
N THR A 94 -3.55 8.26 -8.58
CA THR A 94 -3.28 9.09 -9.75
C THR A 94 -4.41 10.07 -10.01
N LEU A 95 -4.07 11.22 -10.58
CA LEU A 95 -5.03 12.21 -11.01
C LEU A 95 -5.63 11.77 -12.35
N SER A 96 -6.94 11.56 -12.41
CA SER A 96 -7.66 11.26 -13.66
C SER A 96 -8.67 12.35 -13.94
N ARG A 97 -8.89 12.68 -15.22
CA ARG A 97 -9.96 13.59 -15.61
C ARG A 97 -11.31 12.96 -15.25
N ASN A 98 -12.21 13.76 -14.68
CA ASN A 98 -13.59 13.38 -14.43
C ASN A 98 -14.36 13.46 -15.76
N ILE A 99 -14.66 12.30 -16.35
CA ILE A 99 -15.37 12.20 -17.63
C ILE A 99 -16.89 12.35 -17.42
N GLU A 100 -17.40 12.39 -16.17
CA GLU A 100 -18.83 12.65 -15.90
C GLU A 100 -19.27 14.08 -16.29
N HIS A 101 -18.32 14.97 -16.63
CA HIS A 101 -18.59 16.31 -17.17
C HIS A 101 -18.25 16.48 -18.66
N GLU A 102 -17.88 15.41 -19.36
CA GLU A 102 -18.02 15.38 -20.81
C GLU A 102 -19.44 14.88 -21.08
N SER A 103 -20.38 15.82 -21.20
CA SER A 103 -21.64 15.59 -21.90
C SER A 103 -21.33 14.74 -23.14
N PRO A 104 -22.05 13.62 -23.38
CA PRO A 104 -21.77 12.77 -24.52
C PRO A 104 -21.68 13.64 -25.78
N PRO A 105 -20.71 13.39 -26.68
CA PRO A 105 -20.63 14.15 -27.91
C PRO A 105 -22.02 14.09 -28.54
N GLN A 106 -22.66 15.27 -28.72
CA GLN A 106 -23.85 15.34 -29.54
C GLN A 106 -23.40 14.96 -30.93
N TYR A 107 -23.60 13.71 -31.29
CA TYR A 107 -23.63 13.28 -32.68
C TYR A 107 -24.76 14.08 -33.30
N GLU A 108 -24.43 15.17 -34.00
CA GLU A 108 -25.35 15.77 -34.96
C GLU A 108 -25.70 14.66 -35.94
N GLU A 109 -26.91 14.12 -35.81
CA GLU A 109 -27.57 13.41 -36.89
C GLU A 109 -27.73 14.42 -38.02
N ASP A 110 -26.72 14.51 -38.89
CA ASP A 110 -26.86 15.10 -40.21
C ASP A 110 -27.98 14.32 -40.91
N SER A 111 -29.17 14.91 -40.90
CA SER A 111 -30.34 14.44 -41.60
C SER A 111 -30.02 14.29 -43.09
N ILE A 112 -29.72 13.06 -43.52
CA ILE A 112 -29.65 12.66 -44.93
C ILE A 112 -31.08 12.71 -45.48
N ASN A 113 -31.62 13.90 -45.73
CA ASN A 113 -32.88 14.08 -46.46
C ASN A 113 -32.87 15.29 -47.41
N ASP A 114 -31.69 15.81 -47.75
CA ASP A 114 -31.54 16.75 -48.87
C ASP A 114 -30.83 16.05 -50.05
N ILE A 115 -31.53 15.10 -50.67
CA ILE A 115 -31.21 14.70 -52.06
C ILE A 115 -32.16 15.49 -52.96
N PRO A 116 -31.69 16.50 -53.72
CA PRO A 116 -32.50 17.13 -54.74
C PRO A 116 -32.80 16.09 -55.83
N ASN A 117 -34.09 15.79 -55.99
CA ASN A 117 -34.59 14.90 -57.04
C ASN A 117 -34.58 15.65 -58.37
N ASP A 118 -33.40 15.76 -58.98
CA ASP A 118 -33.21 16.25 -60.34
C ASP A 118 -32.64 15.12 -61.19
N ARG A 119 -33.54 14.32 -61.79
CA ARG A 119 -33.39 13.53 -63.03
C ARG A 119 -34.61 12.62 -63.20
N LYS A 120 -35.57 12.98 -64.06
CA LYS A 120 -35.60 12.61 -65.48
C LYS A 120 -36.95 12.95 -66.11
#